data_AF-A0A537FKJ6-F1
#
_entry.id   AF-A0A537FKJ6-F1
#
_cell.length_a   1.000
_cell.length_b   1.000
_cell.length_c   1.000
_cell.angle_alpha   90.00
_cell.angle_beta   90.00
_cell.angle_gamma   90.00
#
_symmetry.space_group_name_H-M   'P 1'
#
loop_
_entity.id
_entity.type
_entity.pdbx_description
1 polymer ?
#
loop_
_entity_poly.entity_id
_entity_poly.type
_entity_poly.pdbx_seq_one_letter_code
_entity_poly.pdbx_strand_id
1 'polypeptide(L)'
;MGLEYIGLAPGFAREVLEIYEAWEGKEAVPWKVKELMLVLQIEVNRRYNPNSYPQASQLRKSQRIQGEQTRLYPPARHSGSSQPSA
;
A
#
# COMPACT_ATOMS: atom_id res chain seq x y z
N MET A 1 3.80 24.26 -15.53
CA MET A 1 4.23 23.07 -16.32
C MET A 1 3.20 21.98 -16.09
N GLY A 2 2.08 22.05 -16.82
CA GLY A 2 0.99 21.10 -16.70
C GLY A 2 1.38 19.79 -17.37
N LEU A 3 1.64 18.76 -16.56
CA LEU A 3 1.61 17.39 -17.05
C LEU A 3 0.14 17.02 -17.21
N GLU A 4 -0.45 17.44 -18.32
CA GLU A 4 -1.75 16.93 -18.73
C GLU A 4 -1.59 15.42 -18.86
N TYR A 5 -2.31 14.68 -18.03
CA TYR A 5 -2.21 13.22 -17.94
C TYR A 5 -2.45 12.63 -19.34
N ILE A 6 -1.39 12.11 -19.97
CA ILE A 6 -1.56 11.23 -21.12
C ILE A 6 -2.32 10.02 -20.56
N GLY A 7 -3.57 9.87 -20.97
CA GLY A 7 -4.37 8.70 -20.67
C GLY A 7 -3.71 7.50 -21.33
N LEU A 8 -2.82 6.82 -20.62
CA LEU A 8 -2.21 5.60 -21.13
C LEU A 8 -3.29 4.54 -21.27
N ALA A 9 -3.35 3.94 -22.47
CA ALA A 9 -4.17 2.77 -22.73
C ALA A 9 -3.75 1.68 -21.72
N PRO A 10 -4.69 1.13 -20.94
CA PRO A 10 -4.33 0.22 -19.86
C PRO A 10 -3.57 -1.05 -20.34
N GLY A 11 -3.87 -1.52 -21.56
CA GLY A 11 -3.14 -2.62 -22.20
C GLY A 11 -1.68 -2.28 -22.49
N PHE A 12 -1.42 -1.09 -23.02
CA PHE A 12 -0.06 -0.61 -23.26
C PHE A 12 0.76 -0.52 -21.97
N ALA A 13 0.18 0.02 -20.89
CA ALA A 13 0.86 0.11 -19.60
C ALA A 13 1.22 -1.28 -19.03
N ARG A 14 0.35 -2.28 -19.26
CA ARG A 14 0.59 -3.68 -18.86
C ARG A 14 1.77 -4.28 -19.65
N GLU A 15 1.79 -4.12 -20.96
CA GLU A 15 2.87 -4.62 -21.82
C GLU A 15 4.22 -3.99 -21.45
N VAL A 16 4.27 -2.69 -21.20
CA VAL A 16 5.48 -1.99 -20.77
C VAL A 16 6.02 -2.56 -19.45
N LEU A 17 5.13 -2.85 -18.49
CA LEU A 17 5.53 -3.47 -17.22
C LEU A 17 6.04 -4.90 -17.41
N GLU A 18 5.40 -5.71 -18.25
CA GLU A 18 5.85 -7.08 -18.54
C GLU A 18 7.25 -7.07 -19.17
N ILE A 19 7.50 -6.16 -20.12
CA ILE A 19 8.82 -5.96 -20.73
C ILE A 19 9.84 -5.52 -19.67
N TYR A 20 9.49 -4.55 -18.84
CA TYR A 20 10.39 -4.04 -17.81
C TYR A 20 10.76 -5.13 -16.78
N GLU A 21 9.81 -5.95 -16.36
CA GLU A 21 10.07 -7.03 -15.40
C GLU A 21 11.02 -8.10 -15.94
N ALA A 22 10.91 -8.40 -17.25
CA ALA A 22 11.76 -9.34 -17.95
C ALA A 22 13.12 -8.75 -18.41
N TRP A 23 13.33 -7.45 -18.23
CA TRP A 23 14.55 -6.79 -18.71
C TRP A 23 15.77 -7.21 -17.88
N GLU A 24 16.71 -7.89 -18.53
CA GLU A 24 18.03 -8.17 -17.98
C GLU A 24 18.77 -6.89 -17.58
N GLY A 25 19.18 -6.81 -16.32
CA GLY A 25 19.83 -5.62 -15.78
C GLY A 25 18.88 -4.49 -15.36
N LYS A 26 17.56 -4.76 -15.20
CA LYS A 26 16.59 -3.78 -14.67
C LYS A 26 17.03 -3.10 -13.37
N GLU A 27 17.88 -3.77 -12.58
CA GLU A 27 18.42 -3.20 -11.34
C GLU A 27 19.37 -2.02 -11.55
N ALA A 28 20.05 -1.96 -12.69
CA ALA A 28 20.96 -0.87 -13.04
C ALA A 28 20.24 0.36 -13.62
N VAL A 29 18.94 0.26 -13.88
CA VAL A 29 18.15 1.34 -14.47
C VAL A 29 18.08 2.54 -13.50
N PRO A 30 18.15 3.79 -14.00
CA PRO A 30 18.04 4.98 -13.17
C PRO A 30 16.78 4.97 -12.30
N TRP A 31 16.93 5.44 -11.05
CA TRP A 31 15.85 5.40 -10.05
C TRP A 31 14.53 6.02 -10.55
N LYS A 32 14.61 7.07 -11.38
CA LYS A 32 13.45 7.78 -11.92
C LYS A 32 12.60 6.93 -12.86
N VAL A 33 13.22 5.98 -13.57
CA VAL A 33 12.50 5.03 -14.42
C VAL A 33 11.85 3.95 -13.54
N LYS A 34 12.51 3.51 -12.46
CA LYS A 34 11.90 2.59 -11.49
C LYS A 34 10.64 3.20 -10.87
N GLU A 35 10.69 4.48 -10.52
CA GLU A 35 9.50 5.22 -10.06
C GLU A 35 8.39 5.25 -11.10
N LEU A 36 8.73 5.51 -12.37
CA LEU A 36 7.75 5.49 -13.45
C LEU A 36 7.06 4.13 -13.56
N MET A 37 7.82 3.03 -13.48
CA MET A 37 7.26 1.68 -13.52
C MET A 37 6.33 1.43 -12.32
N LEU A 38 6.68 1.87 -11.12
CA LEU A 38 5.79 1.78 -9.97
C LEU A 38 4.48 2.53 -10.19
N VAL A 39 4.53 3.74 -10.77
CA VAL A 39 3.32 4.52 -11.09
C VAL A 39 2.44 3.79 -12.10
N LEU A 40 3.03 3.21 -13.15
CA LEU A 40 2.28 2.40 -14.12
C LEU A 40 1.64 1.18 -13.46
N GLN A 41 2.35 0.51 -12.56
CA GLN A 41 1.83 -0.65 -11.83
C GLN A 41 0.62 -0.28 -10.97
N ILE A 42 0.67 0.85 -10.26
CA ILE A 42 -0.46 1.37 -9.47
C ILE A 42 -1.67 1.64 -10.39
N GLU A 43 -1.45 2.30 -11.53
CA GLU A 43 -2.54 2.65 -12.44
C GLU A 43 -3.20 1.40 -13.06
N VAL A 44 -2.40 0.42 -13.49
CA VAL A 44 -2.89 -0.87 -14.01
C VAL A 44 -3.67 -1.62 -12.92
N ASN A 45 -3.11 -1.73 -11.71
CA ASN A 45 -3.77 -2.42 -10.60
C ASN A 45 -5.08 -1.73 -10.19
N ARG A 46 -5.11 -0.39 -10.14
CA ARG A 46 -6.33 0.36 -9.83
C ARG A 46 -7.44 0.12 -10.85
N ARG A 47 -7.10 0.02 -12.14
CA ARG A 47 -8.08 -0.18 -13.22
C ARG A 47 -8.55 -1.62 -13.37
N TYR A 48 -7.68 -2.60 -13.15
CA TYR A 48 -7.98 -4.01 -13.40
C TYR A 48 -8.23 -4.85 -12.16
N ASN A 49 -7.83 -4.37 -10.98
CA ASN A 49 -7.95 -5.11 -9.73
C ASN A 49 -8.50 -4.21 -8.61
N PRO A 50 -9.76 -3.77 -8.71
CA PRO A 50 -10.36 -2.82 -7.78
C PRO A 50 -10.47 -3.34 -6.33
N ASN A 51 -10.28 -4.65 -6.13
CA ASN A 51 -10.29 -5.29 -4.81
C ASN A 51 -8.89 -5.48 -4.19
N SER A 52 -7.81 -5.18 -4.91
CA SER A 52 -6.42 -5.37 -4.41
C SER A 52 -5.94 -4.25 -3.50
N TYR A 53 -6.58 -3.09 -3.54
CA TYR A 53 -6.40 -2.06 -2.54
C TYR A 53 -7.49 -2.20 -1.47
N PRO A 54 -7.15 -2.24 -0.18
CA PRO A 54 -8.17 -2.14 0.85
C PRO A 54 -8.86 -0.80 0.65
N GLN A 55 -10.13 -0.82 0.21
CA GLN A 55 -10.93 0.40 0.10
C GLN A 55 -10.80 1.15 1.42
N ALA A 56 -10.59 2.47 1.38
CA ALA A 56 -10.53 3.30 2.58
C ALA A 56 -11.73 3.07 3.53
N SER A 57 -12.87 2.60 2.99
CA SER A 57 -14.05 2.14 3.72
C SER A 57 -13.82 0.90 4.60
N GLN A 58 -13.00 -0.07 4.16
CA GLN A 58 -12.63 -1.25 4.93
C GLN A 58 -11.62 -0.93 6.03
N LEU A 59 -10.67 -0.02 5.76
CA LEU A 59 -9.72 0.50 6.74
C LEU A 59 -10.43 1.28 7.87
N ARG A 60 -11.50 2.02 7.54
CA ARG A 60 -12.37 2.69 8.54
C ARG A 60 -13.15 1.68 9.41
N LYS A 61 -13.65 0.60 8.80
CA LYS A 61 -14.40 -0.44 9.53
C LYS A 61 -13.51 -1.21 10.50
N SER A 62 -12.30 -1.58 10.09
CA SER A 62 -11.35 -2.26 10.98
C SER A 62 -10.94 -1.39 12.16
N GLN A 63 -10.69 -0.09 11.95
CA GLN A 63 -10.40 0.85 13.03
C GLN A 63 -11.59 1.04 14.00
N ARG A 64 -12.83 1.07 13.48
CA ARG A 64 -14.03 1.17 14.32
C ARG A 64 -14.21 -0.06 15.19
N ILE A 65 -14.03 -1.26 14.63
CA ILE A 65 -14.14 -2.52 15.38
C ILE A 65 -13.02 -2.63 16.41
N GLN A 66 -11.79 -2.22 16.10
CA GLN A 66 -10.69 -2.20 17.04
C GLN A 66 -10.92 -1.21 18.20
N GLY A 67 -11.52 -0.03 17.92
CA GLY A 67 -11.92 0.93 18.95
C GLY A 67 -13.04 0.43 19.85
N GLU A 68 -14.06 -0.25 19.30
CA GLU A 68 -15.14 -0.87 20.07
C GLU A 68 -14.65 -2.06 20.90
N GLN A 69 -13.77 -2.90 20.38
CA GLN A 69 -13.20 -4.03 21.11
C GLN A 69 -12.30 -3.56 22.26
N THR A 70 -11.51 -2.51 22.05
CA THR A 70 -10.70 -1.88 23.12
C THR A 70 -11.58 -1.22 24.20
N ARG A 71 -12.76 -0.71 23.82
CA ARG A 71 -13.72 -0.14 24.77
C ARG A 71 -14.42 -1.21 25.62
N LEU A 72 -14.73 -2.35 25.01
CA LEU A 72 -15.42 -3.47 25.68
C LEU A 72 -14.48 -4.31 26.53
N TYR A 73 -13.21 -4.43 26.12
CA TYR A 73 -12.18 -5.19 26.84
C TYR A 73 -10.88 -4.38 26.89
N PRO A 74 -10.77 -3.41 27.82
CA PRO A 74 -9.51 -2.69 28.00
C PRO A 74 -8.44 -3.67 28.50
N PRO A 75 -7.19 -3.56 28.01
CA PRO A 75 -6.10 -4.41 28.50
C PRO A 75 -5.91 -4.18 30.00
N ALA A 76 -5.85 -5.28 30.78
CA ALA A 76 -5.65 -5.22 32.21
C ALA A 76 -4.33 -4.51 32.52
N ARG A 77 -4.39 -3.41 33.27
CA ARG A 77 -3.18 -2.76 33.78
C ARG A 77 -2.49 -3.74 34.70
N HIS A 78 -1.28 -4.18 34.35
CA HIS A 78 -0.44 -4.95 35.26
C HIS A 78 -0.10 -4.07 36.47
N SER A 79 -0.82 -4.29 37.56
CA SER A 79 -0.47 -3.83 38.90
C SER A 79 0.74 -4.64 39.38
N GLY A 80 1.94 -4.23 38.96
CA GLY A 80 3.18 -4.76 39.49
C GLY A 80 3.43 -4.21 40.90
N SER A 81 2.87 -4.85 41.91
CA SER A 81 3.32 -4.70 43.29
C SER A 81 4.61 -5.49 43.47
N SER A 82 5.73 -4.81 43.69
CA SER A 82 6.87 -5.26 44.51
C SER A 82 7.90 -4.13 44.59
N GLN A 83 7.82 -3.32 45.64
CA GLN A 83 9.00 -2.64 46.19
C GLN A 83 9.81 -3.68 46.97
N PRO A 84 11.13 -3.82 46.76
CA PRO A 84 11.98 -4.43 47.77
C PRO A 84 12.39 -3.35 48.79
N SER A 85 12.11 -3.61 50.06
CA SER A 85 12.66 -2.86 51.19
C SER A 85 14.07 -3.36 51.50
N ALA A 86 14.98 -2.39 51.65
CA ALA A 86 16.29 -2.36 52.34
C ALA A 86 17.13 -3.65 52.42
#